data_AF-A0A8W8KG84-F1
#
_entry.id   AF-A0A8W8KG84-F1
#
_cell.length_a   1.000
_cell.length_b   1.000
_cell.length_c   1.000
_cell.angle_alpha   90.00
_cell.angle_beta   90.00
_cell.angle_gamma   90.00
#
_symmetry.space_group_name_H-M   'P 1'
#
loop_
_entity.id
_entity.type
_entity.pdbx_description
1 polymer ?
#
loop_
_entity_poly.entity_id
_entity_poly.type
_entity_poly.pdbx_seq_one_letter_code
_entity_poly.pdbx_strand_id
1 'polypeptide(L)'
;METNKKKLHIQEEKIKNELETQGYSVVPGTSHSNAARRLRLHAKPVFESIWGTEKLLASVDGMSISEPPEQGRSNFSKPENCWFHLDQGSWRKGLHAYQGAVYLEETTPSDYCFRVLEGSQKYHQDLMDTFSDVNEAMAGKDFYILKNHHLKFYQNKGCAKKKVPVPKGGLVLWDSRLVHDTLAPVEGRPHADRWRFVIYVCMTPAIWASKIDFKVKKKAYEEMLCSAHWPSQGVKLFPGTHEDEPTKHKRIEMVE
;
A
#
# COMPACT_ATOMS: atom_id res chain seq x y z
N MET A 1 1.11 -0.44 32.01
CA MET A 1 1.43 -1.12 30.74
C MET A 1 0.20 -1.65 30.00
N GLU A 2 -0.90 -1.94 30.68
CA GLU A 2 -2.12 -2.55 30.11
C GLU A 2 -3.01 -1.57 29.32
N THR A 3 -3.01 -0.29 29.73
CA THR A 3 -3.77 0.79 29.11
C THR A 3 -3.28 1.18 27.72
N ASN A 4 -1.96 1.14 27.47
CA ASN A 4 -1.38 1.45 26.16
C ASN A 4 -1.67 0.34 25.12
N LYS A 5 -1.67 -0.94 25.53
CA LYS A 5 -2.01 -2.07 24.65
C LYS A 5 -3.47 -2.02 24.20
N LYS A 6 -4.41 -1.71 25.12
CA LYS A 6 -5.83 -1.51 24.75
C LYS A 6 -6.02 -0.36 23.77
N LYS A 7 -5.30 0.75 23.94
CA LYS A 7 -5.42 1.93 23.06
C LYS A 7 -4.87 1.66 21.65
N LEU A 8 -3.75 0.96 21.54
CA LEU A 8 -3.17 0.50 20.26
C LEU A 8 -4.10 -0.48 19.55
N HIS A 9 -4.66 -1.47 20.27
CA HIS A 9 -5.56 -2.45 19.69
C HIS A 9 -6.86 -1.82 19.14
N ILE A 10 -7.45 -0.87 19.88
CA ILE A 10 -8.65 -0.14 19.42
C ILE A 10 -8.34 0.70 18.18
N GLN A 11 -7.15 1.30 18.10
CA GLN A 11 -6.74 2.10 16.95
C GLN A 11 -6.49 1.23 15.71
N GLU A 12 -5.86 0.07 15.87
CA GLU A 12 -5.67 -0.92 14.81
C GLU A 12 -7.00 -1.50 14.31
N GLU A 13 -7.93 -1.82 15.21
CA GLU A 13 -9.26 -2.36 14.86
C GLU A 13 -10.14 -1.30 14.17
N LYS A 14 -10.02 -0.03 14.56
CA LYS A 14 -10.69 1.08 13.87
C LYS A 14 -10.13 1.33 12.47
N ILE A 15 -8.81 1.32 12.31
CA ILE A 15 -8.15 1.42 10.99
C ILE A 15 -8.54 0.23 10.12
N LYS A 16 -8.59 -0.98 10.68
CA LYS A 16 -8.99 -2.19 9.96
C LYS A 16 -10.45 -2.11 9.48
N ASN A 17 -11.38 -1.69 10.33
CA ASN A 17 -12.78 -1.50 9.95
C ASN A 17 -12.95 -0.38 8.90
N GLU A 18 -12.18 0.71 8.99
CA GLU A 18 -12.17 1.78 7.98
C GLU A 18 -11.60 1.32 6.63
N LEU A 19 -10.61 0.41 6.63
CA LEU A 19 -10.06 -0.19 5.41
C LEU A 19 -11.01 -1.25 4.80
N GLU A 20 -11.64 -2.08 5.65
CA GLU A 20 -12.63 -3.08 5.22
C GLU A 20 -13.88 -2.41 4.61
N THR A 21 -14.37 -1.32 5.20
CA THR A 21 -15.52 -0.55 4.66
C THR A 21 -15.20 0.18 3.35
N GLN A 22 -13.93 0.29 2.98
CA GLN A 22 -13.47 0.84 1.69
C GLN A 22 -13.14 -0.25 0.65
N GLY A 23 -13.42 -1.52 0.95
CA GLY A 23 -13.21 -2.64 0.02
C GLY A 23 -11.75 -3.06 -0.11
N TYR A 24 -10.92 -2.89 0.94
CA TYR A 24 -9.57 -3.45 0.98
C TYR A 24 -9.59 -4.84 1.59
N SER A 25 -9.69 -5.87 0.76
CA SER A 25 -9.40 -7.25 1.17
C SER A 25 -8.03 -7.68 0.64
N VAL A 26 -7.06 -7.84 1.54
CA VAL A 26 -5.80 -8.54 1.23
C VAL A 26 -6.07 -10.03 1.40
N VAL A 27 -6.11 -10.78 0.31
CA VAL A 27 -6.43 -12.22 0.36
C VAL A 27 -5.14 -13.03 0.54
N PRO A 28 -4.95 -13.77 1.66
CA PRO A 28 -3.77 -14.61 1.88
C PRO A 28 -3.59 -15.64 0.76
N GLY A 29 -2.34 -15.93 0.37
CA GLY A 29 -2.00 -16.90 -0.70
C GLY A 29 -2.14 -16.37 -2.13
N THR A 30 -2.92 -15.31 -2.37
CA THR A 30 -3.08 -14.75 -3.73
C THR A 30 -1.81 -14.05 -4.24
N SER A 31 -0.96 -13.59 -3.33
CA SER A 31 0.37 -13.04 -3.61
C SER A 31 1.31 -14.02 -4.31
N HIS A 32 1.03 -15.33 -4.21
CA HIS A 32 1.80 -16.40 -4.87
C HIS A 32 1.11 -16.97 -6.10
N SER A 33 -0.05 -16.44 -6.50
CA SER A 33 -0.76 -16.86 -7.70
C SER A 33 0.11 -16.72 -8.96
N ASN A 34 -0.20 -17.53 -9.98
CA ASN A 34 0.46 -17.43 -11.29
C ASN A 34 0.32 -16.03 -11.90
N ALA A 35 -0.83 -15.37 -11.71
CA ALA A 35 -1.06 -14.01 -12.15
C ALA A 35 -0.09 -13.02 -11.48
N ALA A 36 0.02 -13.05 -10.14
CA ALA A 36 0.93 -12.18 -9.41
C ALA A 36 2.41 -12.44 -9.78
N ARG A 37 2.81 -13.70 -9.92
CA ARG A 37 4.18 -14.08 -10.32
C ARG A 37 4.52 -13.55 -11.72
N ARG A 38 3.65 -13.77 -12.70
CA ARG A 38 3.84 -13.26 -14.08
C ARG A 38 3.90 -11.74 -14.12
N LEU A 39 3.01 -11.07 -13.39
CA LEU A 39 2.98 -9.62 -13.32
C LEU A 39 4.28 -9.03 -12.77
N ARG A 40 4.86 -9.63 -11.73
CA ARG A 40 6.18 -9.23 -11.24
C ARG A 40 7.24 -9.35 -12.33
N LEU A 41 7.26 -10.46 -13.08
CA LEU A 41 8.20 -10.63 -14.20
C LEU A 41 8.01 -9.56 -15.29
N HIS A 42 6.76 -9.19 -15.61
CA HIS A 42 6.47 -8.13 -16.58
C HIS A 42 6.83 -6.71 -16.08
N ALA A 43 6.71 -6.45 -14.78
CA ALA A 43 7.08 -5.18 -14.18
C ALA A 43 8.61 -5.04 -13.99
N LYS A 44 9.35 -6.16 -13.94
CA LYS A 44 10.79 -6.20 -13.67
C LYS A 44 11.60 -5.20 -14.54
N PRO A 45 11.42 -5.11 -15.87
CA PRO A 45 12.20 -4.18 -16.70
C PRO A 45 12.11 -2.71 -16.27
N VAL A 46 10.96 -2.28 -15.75
CA VAL A 46 10.80 -0.91 -15.22
C VAL A 46 11.71 -0.69 -14.01
N PHE A 47 11.72 -1.64 -13.08
CA PHE A 47 12.57 -1.56 -11.89
C PHE A 47 14.06 -1.72 -12.22
N GLU A 48 14.41 -2.54 -13.21
CA GLU A 48 15.79 -2.67 -13.67
C GLU A 48 16.33 -1.35 -14.21
N SER A 49 15.52 -0.66 -15.02
CA SER A 49 15.87 0.65 -15.55
C SER A 49 16.05 1.70 -14.44
N ILE A 50 15.21 1.66 -13.41
CA ILE A 50 15.26 2.66 -12.32
C ILE A 50 16.43 2.41 -11.38
N TRP A 51 16.76 1.15 -11.12
CA TRP A 51 17.85 0.79 -10.21
C TRP A 51 19.20 0.56 -10.91
N GLY A 52 19.23 0.51 -12.23
CA GLY A 52 20.45 0.22 -13.00
C GLY A 52 21.00 -1.18 -12.77
N THR A 53 20.16 -2.15 -12.41
CA THR A 53 20.58 -3.54 -12.16
C THR A 53 19.47 -4.54 -12.40
N GLU A 54 19.82 -5.68 -12.98
CA GLU A 54 18.91 -6.82 -13.16
C GLU A 54 18.74 -7.68 -11.91
N LYS A 55 19.66 -7.52 -10.94
CA LYS A 55 19.70 -8.29 -9.69
C LYS A 55 18.77 -7.67 -8.66
N LEU A 56 17.48 -7.92 -8.84
CA LEU A 56 16.41 -7.39 -8.01
C LEU A 56 15.76 -8.46 -7.14
N LEU A 57 15.30 -8.05 -5.95
CA LEU A 57 14.33 -8.80 -5.16
C LEU A 57 12.97 -8.13 -5.28
N ALA A 58 11.93 -8.94 -5.46
CA ALA A 58 10.55 -8.46 -5.53
C ALA A 58 9.82 -8.64 -4.19
N SER A 59 8.94 -7.72 -3.83
CA SER A 59 7.99 -7.92 -2.73
C SER A 59 7.00 -9.03 -3.09
N VAL A 60 6.53 -9.75 -2.07
CA VAL A 60 5.45 -10.73 -2.19
C VAL A 60 4.16 -10.10 -1.65
N ASP A 61 3.85 -8.90 -2.16
CA ASP A 61 2.71 -8.12 -1.70
C ASP A 61 1.37 -8.74 -2.06
N GLY A 62 0.33 -8.24 -1.38
CA GLY A 62 -1.06 -8.52 -1.65
C GLY A 62 -1.58 -7.95 -2.97
N MET A 63 -2.85 -8.23 -3.19
CA MET A 63 -3.69 -7.56 -4.20
C MET A 63 -4.85 -6.87 -3.51
N SER A 64 -5.47 -5.92 -4.19
CA SER A 64 -6.66 -5.23 -3.74
C SER A 64 -7.71 -5.31 -4.83
N ILE A 65 -8.89 -5.78 -4.42
CA ILE A 65 -10.08 -5.94 -5.26
C ILE A 65 -11.19 -5.12 -4.61
N SER A 66 -11.76 -4.18 -5.35
CA SER A 66 -12.85 -3.34 -4.84
C SER A 66 -14.01 -3.32 -5.82
N GLU A 67 -15.19 -3.63 -5.29
CA GLU A 67 -16.46 -3.68 -6.00
C GLU A 67 -17.02 -2.28 -6.22
N PRO A 68 -17.63 -1.99 -7.40
CA PRO A 68 -18.36 -0.75 -7.64
C PRO A 68 -19.36 -0.39 -6.52
N PRO A 69 -19.34 0.84 -5.96
CA PRO A 69 -20.32 1.31 -4.98
C PRO A 69 -21.77 1.22 -5.43
N GLU A 70 -21.98 1.22 -6.75
CA GLU A 70 -23.29 1.01 -7.38
C GLU A 70 -23.96 -0.32 -6.99
N GLN A 71 -23.19 -1.30 -6.50
CA GLN A 71 -23.73 -2.56 -5.97
C GLN A 71 -24.24 -2.47 -4.52
N GLY A 72 -24.15 -1.30 -3.90
CA GLY A 72 -24.72 -1.02 -2.58
C GLY A 72 -23.94 -1.59 -1.39
N ARG A 73 -22.76 -2.19 -1.61
CA ARG A 73 -21.91 -2.76 -0.55
C ARG A 73 -20.72 -1.86 -0.16
N SER A 74 -20.44 -0.82 -0.94
CA SER A 74 -19.38 0.15 -0.68
C SER A 74 -19.89 1.58 -0.89
N ASN A 75 -19.16 2.57 -0.37
CA ASN A 75 -19.57 3.97 -0.41
C ASN A 75 -18.88 4.72 -1.56
N PHE A 76 -19.59 5.65 -2.19
CA PHE A 76 -18.99 6.63 -3.08
C PHE A 76 -18.03 7.58 -2.32
N SER A 77 -17.13 8.20 -3.06
CA SER A 77 -16.22 9.20 -2.54
C SER A 77 -16.97 10.44 -2.04
N LYS A 78 -16.69 10.81 -0.80
CA LYS A 78 -17.13 12.07 -0.19
C LYS A 78 -15.98 13.07 -0.08
N PRO A 79 -16.23 14.38 -0.01
CA PRO A 79 -15.17 15.39 0.15
C PRO A 79 -14.25 15.16 1.36
N GLU A 80 -14.79 14.60 2.44
CA GLU A 80 -14.09 14.23 3.67
C GLU A 80 -13.25 12.96 3.55
N ASN A 81 -13.40 12.16 2.48
CA ASN A 81 -12.63 10.94 2.27
C ASN A 81 -11.17 11.30 1.97
N CYS A 82 -10.36 11.24 3.02
CA CYS A 82 -8.98 11.67 3.01
C CYS A 82 -8.22 10.85 4.04
N TRP A 83 -7.47 9.85 3.56
CA TRP A 83 -6.66 8.97 4.40
C TRP A 83 -5.22 8.92 3.88
N PHE A 84 -4.75 10.07 3.39
CA PHE A 84 -3.37 10.27 3.00
C PHE A 84 -2.43 9.74 4.06
N HIS A 85 -1.57 8.82 3.64
CA HIS A 85 -0.63 8.15 4.51
C HIS A 85 0.78 8.14 3.92
N LEU A 86 1.71 7.74 4.76
CA LEU A 86 3.09 7.44 4.43
C LEU A 86 3.37 5.98 4.75
N ASP A 87 4.18 5.35 3.91
CA ASP A 87 4.64 3.97 4.10
C ASP A 87 6.12 3.88 4.49
N GLN A 88 6.88 4.97 4.35
CA GLN A 88 8.26 5.00 4.80
C GLN A 88 8.37 5.58 6.22
N GLY A 89 8.84 4.74 7.15
CA GLY A 89 9.14 5.12 8.52
C GLY A 89 10.13 6.27 8.68
N SER A 90 10.07 6.97 9.81
CA SER A 90 11.00 8.06 10.17
C SER A 90 12.46 7.61 10.29
N TRP A 91 12.67 6.31 10.50
CA TRP A 91 13.98 5.67 10.64
C TRP A 91 14.70 5.43 9.29
N ARG A 92 14.02 5.60 8.15
CA ARG A 92 14.60 5.49 6.80
C ARG A 92 14.78 6.86 6.18
N LYS A 93 16.04 7.30 6.02
CA LYS A 93 16.38 8.61 5.44
C LYS A 93 16.67 8.51 3.95
N GLY A 94 15.95 9.29 3.13
CA GLY A 94 16.13 9.28 1.68
C GLY A 94 15.39 8.13 0.99
N LEU A 95 15.63 7.95 -0.31
CA LEU A 95 14.94 6.94 -1.13
C LEU A 95 15.34 5.52 -0.72
N HIS A 96 14.35 4.69 -0.40
CA HIS A 96 14.55 3.27 -0.05
C HIS A 96 13.74 2.31 -0.90
N ALA A 97 12.65 2.77 -1.52
CA ALA A 97 11.91 1.99 -2.50
C ALA A 97 11.15 2.91 -3.45
N TYR A 98 10.92 2.38 -4.64
CA TYR A 98 9.77 2.77 -5.43
C TYR A 98 8.72 1.69 -5.26
N GLN A 99 7.59 2.04 -4.69
CA GLN A 99 6.43 1.17 -4.66
C GLN A 99 5.69 1.26 -5.99
N GLY A 100 4.96 0.20 -6.31
CA GLY A 100 4.22 0.13 -7.55
C GLY A 100 2.90 -0.64 -7.40
N ALA A 101 1.98 -0.32 -8.30
CA ALA A 101 0.70 -1.01 -8.41
C ALA A 101 0.33 -1.12 -9.89
N VAL A 102 0.08 -2.35 -10.33
CA VAL A 102 -0.43 -2.58 -11.69
C VAL A 102 -1.95 -2.69 -11.63
N TYR A 103 -2.59 -1.88 -12.47
CA TYR A 103 -4.04 -1.80 -12.58
C TYR A 103 -4.51 -2.74 -13.69
N LEU A 104 -5.33 -3.74 -13.35
CA LEU A 104 -5.86 -4.71 -14.32
C LEU A 104 -7.15 -4.24 -14.99
N GLU A 105 -7.64 -3.06 -14.61
CA GLU A 105 -8.75 -2.35 -15.25
C GLU A 105 -8.41 -0.87 -15.37
N GLU A 106 -8.97 -0.18 -16.37
CA GLU A 106 -8.80 1.25 -16.54
C GLU A 106 -9.34 2.03 -15.34
N THR A 107 -8.64 3.08 -14.95
CA THR A 107 -9.08 4.02 -13.91
C THR A 107 -9.03 5.45 -14.42
N THR A 108 -10.14 6.16 -14.23
CA THR A 108 -10.28 7.59 -14.52
C THR A 108 -10.36 8.38 -13.22
N PRO A 109 -10.32 9.73 -13.26
CA PRO A 109 -10.49 10.54 -12.05
C PRO A 109 -11.84 10.36 -11.33
N SER A 110 -12.85 9.76 -11.98
CA SER A 110 -14.16 9.42 -11.41
C SER A 110 -14.25 7.99 -10.86
N ASP A 111 -13.28 7.13 -11.15
CA ASP A 111 -13.23 5.74 -10.68
C ASP A 111 -12.45 5.62 -9.36
N TYR A 112 -12.17 4.38 -8.95
CA TYR A 112 -11.17 4.11 -7.94
C TYR A 112 -9.79 4.59 -8.39
N CYS A 113 -9.36 5.73 -7.88
CA CYS A 113 -8.19 6.44 -8.42
C CYS A 113 -7.11 6.60 -7.35
N PHE A 114 -5.86 6.31 -7.72
CA PHE A 114 -4.71 6.64 -6.88
C PHE A 114 -4.58 8.15 -6.77
N ARG A 115 -4.36 8.65 -5.55
CA ARG A 115 -4.22 10.08 -5.31
C ARG A 115 -2.99 10.35 -4.48
N VAL A 116 -2.27 11.40 -4.83
CA VAL A 116 -0.99 11.78 -4.23
C VAL A 116 -1.00 13.24 -3.79
N LEU A 117 -0.11 13.61 -2.88
CA LEU A 117 0.36 14.98 -2.72
C LEU A 117 1.62 15.16 -3.57
N GLU A 118 1.47 15.74 -4.75
CA GLU A 118 2.56 15.91 -5.70
C GLU A 118 3.72 16.70 -5.08
N GLY A 119 4.92 16.12 -5.09
CA GLY A 119 6.13 16.72 -4.53
C GLY A 119 6.36 16.48 -3.03
N SER A 120 5.43 15.83 -2.32
CA SER A 120 5.54 15.65 -0.87
C SER A 120 6.75 14.83 -0.43
N GLN A 121 7.27 13.94 -1.28
CA GLN A 121 8.44 13.11 -0.99
C GLN A 121 9.70 13.94 -0.68
N LYS A 122 9.76 15.19 -1.14
CA LYS A 122 10.84 16.14 -0.85
C LYS A 122 10.87 16.60 0.61
N TYR A 123 9.73 16.54 1.29
CA TYR A 123 9.52 17.08 2.64
C TYR A 123 9.26 15.99 3.69
N HIS A 124 9.57 14.73 3.37
CA HIS A 124 9.39 13.62 4.31
C HIS A 124 10.20 13.81 5.59
N GLN A 125 11.48 14.17 5.48
CA GLN A 125 12.31 14.46 6.66
C GLN A 125 11.85 15.73 7.38
N ASP A 126 11.54 16.80 6.64
CA ASP A 126 11.00 18.04 7.23
C ASP A 126 9.74 17.77 8.07
N LEU A 127 8.85 16.86 7.63
CA LEU A 127 7.68 16.46 8.39
C LEU A 127 8.07 15.82 9.73
N MET A 128 9.02 14.87 9.72
CA MET A 128 9.50 14.19 10.95
C MET A 128 10.17 15.16 11.91
N ASP A 129 10.90 16.14 11.38
CA ASP A 129 11.62 17.13 12.18
C ASP A 129 10.66 18.19 12.75
N THR A 130 9.58 18.51 12.03
CA THR A 130 8.57 19.50 12.45
C THR A 130 7.56 18.92 13.44
N PHE A 131 7.18 17.66 13.27
CA PHE A 131 6.09 17.03 14.03
C PHE A 131 6.58 15.81 14.81
N SER A 132 6.90 16.01 16.09
CA SER A 132 7.36 14.92 16.96
C SER A 132 6.31 13.79 17.07
N ASP A 133 5.02 14.12 17.01
CA ASP A 133 3.95 13.12 17.06
C ASP A 133 3.96 12.16 15.86
N VAL A 134 4.39 12.63 14.68
CA VAL A 134 4.60 11.78 13.50
C VAL A 134 5.85 10.94 13.70
N ASN A 135 6.96 11.56 14.08
CA ASN A 135 8.24 10.88 14.23
C ASN A 135 8.17 9.75 15.27
N GLU A 136 7.59 10.02 16.43
CA GLU A 136 7.39 9.04 17.49
C GLU A 136 6.45 7.90 17.05
N ALA A 137 5.35 8.23 16.38
CA ALA A 137 4.41 7.23 15.90
C ALA A 137 5.01 6.32 14.82
N MET A 138 5.94 6.84 14.01
CA MET A 138 6.64 6.12 12.94
C MET A 138 7.97 5.51 13.38
N ALA A 139 8.35 5.63 14.65
CA ALA A 139 9.56 5.02 15.18
C ALA A 139 9.47 3.49 15.06
N GLY A 140 10.21 2.92 14.11
CA GLY A 140 10.19 1.49 13.78
C GLY A 140 8.94 1.00 13.04
N LYS A 141 8.06 1.90 12.58
CA LYS A 141 6.84 1.58 11.83
C LYS A 141 6.88 2.19 10.44
N ASP A 142 6.25 1.52 9.49
CA ASP A 142 6.28 1.83 8.06
C ASP A 142 4.85 2.15 7.55
N PHE A 143 4.01 2.77 8.40
CA PHE A 143 2.66 3.24 8.06
C PHE A 143 2.20 4.36 9.00
N TYR A 144 1.68 5.46 8.45
CA TYR A 144 1.10 6.55 9.24
C TYR A 144 0.08 7.35 8.44
N ILE A 145 -1.14 7.48 8.97
CA ILE A 145 -2.21 8.31 8.40
C ILE A 145 -2.04 9.75 8.89
N LEU A 146 -1.95 10.70 7.95
CA LEU A 146 -1.77 12.11 8.23
C LEU A 146 -3.04 12.76 8.79
N LYS A 147 -2.84 13.67 9.74
CA LYS A 147 -3.89 14.53 10.29
C LYS A 147 -4.01 15.82 9.48
N ASN A 148 -5.11 16.55 9.67
CA ASN A 148 -5.38 17.80 8.94
C ASN A 148 -4.24 18.83 9.02
N HIS A 149 -3.58 18.97 10.16
CA HIS A 149 -2.46 19.92 10.29
C HIS A 149 -1.20 19.46 9.54
N HIS A 150 -0.95 18.15 9.43
CA HIS A 150 0.13 17.62 8.58
C HIS A 150 -0.17 17.86 7.10
N LEU A 151 -1.42 17.70 6.68
CA LEU A 151 -1.84 18.03 5.31
C LEU A 151 -1.67 19.53 5.01
N LYS A 152 -1.98 20.40 5.99
CA LYS A 152 -1.76 21.84 5.85
C LYS A 152 -0.29 22.20 5.69
N PHE A 153 0.61 21.49 6.39
CA PHE A 153 2.06 21.63 6.20
C PHE A 153 2.46 21.40 4.74
N TYR A 154 2.03 20.30 4.12
CA TYR A 154 2.32 20.01 2.72
C TYR A 154 1.70 21.03 1.76
N GLN A 155 0.47 21.46 2.02
CA GLN A 155 -0.18 22.52 1.23
C GLN A 155 0.60 23.84 1.27
N ASN A 156 1.09 24.24 2.44
CA ASN A 156 1.91 25.45 2.60
C ASN A 156 3.26 25.34 1.87
N LYS A 157 3.77 24.13 1.65
CA LYS A 157 4.95 23.83 0.83
C LYS A 157 4.63 23.72 -0.68
N GLY A 158 3.38 23.99 -1.07
CA GLY A 158 2.94 23.93 -2.47
C GLY A 158 2.64 22.52 -3.00
N CYS A 159 2.51 21.50 -2.14
CA CYS A 159 2.16 20.16 -2.58
C CYS A 159 0.67 20.06 -2.89
N ALA A 160 0.32 19.77 -4.15
CA ALA A 160 -1.05 19.71 -4.62
C ALA A 160 -1.62 18.28 -4.58
N LYS A 161 -2.91 18.14 -4.25
CA LYS A 161 -3.62 16.85 -4.39
C LYS A 161 -3.79 16.54 -5.88
N LYS A 162 -3.31 15.39 -6.33
CA LYS A 162 -3.39 14.97 -7.73
C LYS A 162 -3.93 13.55 -7.84
N LYS A 163 -4.95 13.37 -8.68
CA LYS A 163 -5.47 12.05 -9.07
C LYS A 163 -4.62 11.50 -10.22
N VAL A 164 -4.32 10.22 -10.20
CA VAL A 164 -3.49 9.53 -11.19
C VAL A 164 -4.35 8.49 -11.90
N PRO A 165 -5.01 8.84 -13.03
CA PRO A 165 -5.69 7.87 -13.86
C PRO A 165 -4.68 6.95 -14.55
N VAL A 166 -5.07 5.70 -14.75
CA VAL A 166 -4.19 4.63 -15.23
C VAL A 166 -4.93 3.82 -16.28
N PRO A 167 -4.37 3.62 -17.49
CA PRO A 167 -4.96 2.72 -18.46
C PRO A 167 -4.92 1.28 -17.96
N LYS A 168 -5.76 0.42 -18.54
CA LYS A 168 -5.73 -1.02 -18.26
C LYS A 168 -4.35 -1.61 -18.54
N GLY A 169 -3.79 -2.34 -17.57
CA GLY A 169 -2.44 -2.89 -17.61
C GLY A 169 -1.34 -1.88 -17.22
N GLY A 170 -1.69 -0.64 -16.90
CA GLY A 170 -0.73 0.39 -16.52
C GLY A 170 -0.14 0.16 -15.13
N LEU A 171 1.14 0.50 -14.99
CA LEU A 171 1.88 0.52 -13.73
C LEU A 171 1.93 1.96 -13.21
N VAL A 172 1.41 2.19 -12.00
CA VAL A 172 1.73 3.38 -11.22
C VAL A 172 2.94 3.08 -10.37
N LEU A 173 3.91 3.99 -10.36
CA LEU A 173 5.11 3.90 -9.56
C LEU A 173 5.28 5.18 -8.73
N TRP A 174 5.62 5.03 -7.45
CA TRP A 174 5.85 6.17 -6.56
C TRP A 174 6.99 5.92 -5.57
N ASP A 175 7.64 7.01 -5.16
CA ASP A 175 8.63 7.01 -4.09
C ASP A 175 7.96 6.61 -2.76
N SER A 176 8.57 5.73 -1.97
CA SER A 176 8.02 5.28 -0.67
C SER A 176 7.78 6.41 0.33
N ARG A 177 8.37 7.60 0.11
CA ARG A 177 8.14 8.82 0.90
C ARG A 177 6.96 9.67 0.39
N LEU A 178 6.39 9.34 -0.76
CA LEU A 178 5.27 10.09 -1.33
C LEU A 178 4.02 9.87 -0.50
N VAL A 179 3.36 10.96 -0.12
CA VAL A 179 2.08 10.92 0.60
C VAL A 179 1.01 10.58 -0.41
N HIS A 180 0.26 9.53 -0.13
CA HIS A 180 -0.73 9.02 -1.06
C HIS A 180 -1.92 8.38 -0.35
N ASP A 181 -3.01 8.20 -1.09
CA ASP A 181 -4.14 7.39 -0.73
C ASP A 181 -4.83 6.86 -2.00
N THR A 182 -5.94 6.15 -1.83
CA THR A 182 -6.83 5.81 -2.94
C THR A 182 -8.21 6.36 -2.66
N LEU A 183 -8.84 6.87 -3.71
CA LEU A 183 -10.20 7.34 -3.65
C LEU A 183 -11.18 6.24 -4.06
N ALA A 184 -12.35 6.26 -3.43
CA ALA A 184 -13.53 5.59 -3.97
C ALA A 184 -14.03 6.31 -5.25
N PRO A 185 -14.88 5.66 -6.05
CA PRO A 185 -15.50 6.29 -7.21
C PRO A 185 -16.44 7.43 -6.81
N VAL A 186 -16.62 8.40 -7.71
CA VAL A 186 -17.62 9.48 -7.52
C VAL A 186 -19.01 8.98 -7.90
N GLU A 187 -20.04 9.48 -7.22
CA GLU A 187 -21.43 9.18 -7.54
C GLU A 187 -21.78 9.69 -8.95
N GLY A 188 -22.56 8.91 -9.70
CA GLY A 188 -22.96 9.26 -11.07
C GLY A 188 -21.84 9.19 -12.12
N ARG A 189 -20.74 8.47 -11.84
CA ARG A 189 -19.65 8.30 -12.81
C ARG A 189 -20.13 7.63 -14.12
N PRO A 190 -19.49 7.93 -15.27
CA PRO A 190 -19.92 7.36 -16.56
C PRO A 190 -19.85 5.83 -16.65
N HIS A 191 -18.92 5.20 -15.94
CA HIS A 191 -18.65 3.76 -16.01
C HIS A 191 -18.89 3.08 -14.65
N ALA A 192 -20.18 2.94 -14.32
CA ALA A 192 -20.67 2.40 -13.06
C ALA A 192 -20.31 0.93 -12.78
N ASP A 193 -19.91 0.18 -13.80
CA ASP A 193 -19.58 -1.25 -13.73
C ASP A 193 -18.09 -1.52 -13.44
N ARG A 194 -17.23 -0.50 -13.49
CA ARG A 194 -15.78 -0.67 -13.34
C ARG A 194 -15.36 -1.04 -11.93
N TRP A 195 -14.84 -2.26 -11.81
CA TRP A 195 -14.14 -2.78 -10.63
C TRP A 195 -12.73 -2.21 -10.52
N ARG A 196 -12.19 -2.22 -9.29
CA ARG A 196 -10.78 -2.00 -9.05
C ARG A 196 -10.08 -3.34 -8.88
N PHE A 197 -9.10 -3.61 -9.74
CA PHE A 197 -8.19 -4.75 -9.60
C PHE A 197 -6.75 -4.27 -9.61
N VAL A 198 -6.07 -4.38 -8.48
CA VAL A 198 -4.70 -3.89 -8.33
C VAL A 198 -3.81 -4.98 -7.72
N ILE A 199 -2.67 -5.22 -8.35
CA ILE A 199 -1.61 -6.05 -7.78
C ILE A 199 -0.43 -5.13 -7.45
N TYR A 200 -0.04 -5.14 -6.18
CA TYR A 200 1.10 -4.36 -5.72
C TYR A 200 2.41 -5.05 -6.09
N VAL A 201 3.40 -4.26 -6.47
CA VAL A 201 4.72 -4.74 -6.86
C VAL A 201 5.75 -3.70 -6.46
N CYS A 202 6.76 -4.14 -5.71
CA CYS A 202 7.93 -3.35 -5.40
C CYS A 202 9.15 -4.22 -5.69
N MET A 203 10.19 -3.64 -6.27
CA MET A 203 11.48 -4.31 -6.42
C MET A 203 12.61 -3.39 -6.03
N THR A 204 13.63 -3.95 -5.39
CA THR A 204 14.84 -3.23 -4.97
C THR A 204 16.07 -4.11 -5.23
N PRO A 205 17.27 -3.51 -5.34
CA PRO A 205 18.51 -4.27 -5.52
C PRO A 205 18.69 -5.37 -4.48
N ALA A 206 19.01 -6.58 -4.95
CA ALA A 206 19.21 -7.74 -4.11
C ALA A 206 20.37 -7.58 -3.12
N ILE A 207 21.39 -6.79 -3.49
CA ILE A 207 22.55 -6.49 -2.65
C ILE A 207 22.19 -5.74 -1.37
N TRP A 208 21.01 -5.11 -1.31
CA TRP A 208 20.56 -4.43 -0.09
C TRP A 208 20.02 -5.40 0.97
N ALA A 209 19.74 -6.66 0.61
CA ALA A 209 19.16 -7.63 1.52
C ALA A 209 20.18 -8.24 2.47
N SER A 210 19.82 -8.29 3.75
CA SER A 210 20.59 -9.02 4.76
C SER A 210 20.30 -10.52 4.70
N LYS A 211 21.11 -11.31 5.41
CA LYS A 211 20.85 -12.75 5.61
C LYS A 211 19.48 -13.00 6.29
N ILE A 212 19.02 -12.07 7.13
CA ILE A 212 17.72 -12.19 7.80
C ILE A 212 16.58 -11.98 6.79
N ASP A 213 16.71 -10.97 5.92
CA ASP A 213 15.73 -10.71 4.86
C ASP A 213 15.58 -11.91 3.93
N PHE A 214 16.68 -12.54 3.53
CA PHE A 214 16.63 -13.79 2.74
C PHE A 214 15.94 -14.94 3.46
N LYS A 215 16.15 -15.11 4.77
CA LYS A 215 15.44 -16.13 5.56
C LYS A 215 13.94 -15.87 5.57
N VAL A 216 13.51 -14.62 5.75
CA VAL A 216 12.08 -14.26 5.74
C VAL A 216 11.48 -14.48 4.36
N LYS A 217 12.17 -14.11 3.28
CA LYS A 217 11.68 -14.37 1.91
C LYS A 217 11.60 -15.86 1.58
N LYS A 218 12.57 -16.65 2.03
CA LYS A 218 12.55 -18.11 1.88
C LYS A 218 11.33 -18.69 2.58
N LYS A 219 11.09 -18.30 3.83
CA LYS A 219 9.88 -18.67 4.59
C LYS A 219 8.61 -18.25 3.84
N ALA A 220 8.54 -17.00 3.36
CA ALA A 220 7.39 -16.50 2.61
C ALA A 220 7.07 -17.35 1.38
N TYR A 221 8.10 -17.86 0.70
CA TYR A 221 7.93 -18.74 -0.45
C TYR A 221 7.52 -20.16 -0.06
N GLU A 222 8.21 -20.77 0.90
CA GLU A 222 7.97 -22.16 1.32
C GLU A 222 6.59 -22.34 1.96
N GLU A 223 6.15 -21.36 2.74
CA GLU A 223 4.86 -21.38 3.45
C GLU A 223 3.76 -20.59 2.70
N MET A 224 4.04 -20.11 1.49
CA MET A 224 3.08 -19.37 0.64
C MET A 224 2.48 -18.13 1.32
N LEU A 225 3.28 -17.44 2.14
CA LEU A 225 2.89 -16.25 2.91
C LEU A 225 3.13 -14.97 2.14
N CYS A 226 2.31 -13.95 2.42
CA CYS A 226 2.46 -12.62 1.87
C CYS A 226 3.49 -11.81 2.66
N SER A 227 4.27 -10.98 1.97
CA SER A 227 5.13 -9.98 2.62
C SER A 227 4.47 -8.60 2.58
N ALA A 228 4.97 -7.68 3.40
CA ALA A 228 4.80 -6.26 3.17
C ALA A 228 5.59 -5.80 1.92
N HIS A 229 5.51 -4.50 1.63
CA HIS A 229 6.02 -3.93 0.38
C HIS A 229 7.55 -3.84 0.29
N TRP A 230 8.28 -4.01 1.39
CA TRP A 230 9.75 -3.94 1.40
C TRP A 230 10.38 -5.22 0.80
N PRO A 231 11.11 -5.14 -0.33
CA PRO A 231 11.61 -6.35 -0.99
C PRO A 231 12.94 -6.85 -0.44
N SER A 232 13.81 -5.96 0.03
CA SER A 232 15.19 -6.30 0.41
C SER A 232 15.59 -5.88 1.82
N GLN A 233 15.17 -4.73 2.34
CA GLN A 233 15.61 -4.25 3.66
C GLN A 233 14.47 -4.26 4.67
N GLY A 234 14.58 -5.06 5.73
CA GLY A 234 13.54 -5.14 6.76
C GLY A 234 12.29 -5.83 6.24
N VAL A 235 12.47 -6.94 5.51
CA VAL A 235 11.37 -7.74 4.97
C VAL A 235 10.51 -8.27 6.12
N LYS A 236 9.22 -7.96 6.09
CA LYS A 236 8.22 -8.40 7.07
C LYS A 236 7.14 -9.22 6.37
N LEU A 237 6.65 -10.25 7.03
CA LEU A 237 5.44 -10.95 6.62
C LEU A 237 4.23 -10.11 7.02
N PHE A 238 3.17 -10.13 6.22
CA PHE A 238 1.96 -9.37 6.53
C PHE A 238 1.22 -10.06 7.70
N PRO A 239 0.82 -9.33 8.76
CA PRO A 239 0.12 -9.92 9.90
C PRO A 239 -1.22 -10.52 9.44
N GLY A 240 -1.48 -11.77 9.83
CA GLY A 240 -2.61 -12.58 9.37
C GLY A 240 -2.24 -13.84 8.57
N THR A 241 -0.96 -14.14 8.40
CA THR A 241 -0.48 -15.39 7.77
C THR A 241 0.18 -16.35 8.77
N HIS A 242 0.06 -16.11 10.08
CA HIS A 242 0.47 -17.06 11.13
C HIS A 242 -0.75 -17.86 11.58
N GLU A 243 -0.65 -19.20 11.59
CA GLU A 243 -1.73 -20.09 12.05
C GLU A 243 -2.12 -19.86 13.52
N ASP A 244 -1.25 -19.25 14.33
CA ASP A 244 -1.48 -18.99 15.76
C ASP A 244 -2.16 -17.65 16.08
N GLU A 245 -2.42 -16.79 15.09
CA GLU A 245 -3.34 -15.66 15.28
C GLU A 245 -4.69 -16.02 14.65
N PRO A 246 -5.81 -15.92 15.39
CA PRO A 246 -7.12 -16.23 14.83
C PRO A 246 -7.37 -15.32 13.63
N THR A 247 -7.27 -15.86 12.43
CA THR A 247 -7.63 -15.18 11.20
C THR A 247 -9.12 -14.84 11.29
N LYS A 248 -9.44 -13.59 11.65
CA LYS A 248 -10.81 -13.04 11.63
C LYS A 248 -11.41 -12.95 10.21
N HIS A 249 -10.69 -13.39 9.17
CA HIS A 249 -11.20 -13.45 7.81
C HIS A 249 -11.93 -14.78 7.60
N LYS A 250 -13.23 -14.71 7.33
CA LYS A 250 -14.00 -15.87 6.86
C LYS A 250 -13.30 -16.44 5.62
N ARG A 251 -12.89 -17.71 5.66
CA ARG A 251 -12.63 -18.48 4.44
C ARG A 251 -13.88 -18.35 3.57
N ILE A 252 -13.72 -17.79 2.37
CA ILE A 252 -14.73 -17.93 1.33
C ILE A 252 -14.61 -19.38 0.89
N GLU A 253 -15.58 -20.20 1.26
CA GLU A 253 -15.72 -21.54 0.70
C GLU A 253 -15.98 -21.38 -0.80
N MET A 254 -15.14 -22.02 -1.61
CA MET A 254 -15.40 -22.18 -3.03
C MET A 254 -16.65 -23.04 -3.14
N VAL A 255 -17.72 -22.48 -3.68
CA VAL A 255 -18.93 -23.25 -4.01
C VAL A 255 -18.58 -24.09 -5.24
N GLU A 256 -18.74 -25.41 -5.11
CA GLU A 256 -18.68 -26.37 -6.22
C GLU A 256 -19.79 -26.12 -7.26
#